data_AF-A0A1H8NC61-F1
#
_entry.id   AF-A0A1H8NC61-F1
#
_cell.length_a   1.000
_cell.length_b   1.000
_cell.length_c   1.000
_cell.angle_alpha   90.00
_cell.angle_beta   90.00
_cell.angle_gamma   90.00
#
_symmetry.space_group_name_H-M   'P 1'
#
loop_
_entity.id
_entity.type
_entity.pdbx_description
1 polymer ?
#
loop_
_entity_poly.entity_id
_entity_poly.type
_entity_poly.pdbx_seq_one_letter_code
_entity_poly.pdbx_strand_id
1 'polypeptide(L)' 'MNELYPLRGNTLEQDASLCLALLLGYSVSMYAGWEGDLKRDNILSRSLELLEILPPSPLKDDLLTVCKEYVNV' A
#
# COMPACT_ATOMS: atom_id res chain seq x y z
N MET A 1 7.85 12.18 -1.94
CA MET A 1 7.20 10.86 -2.10
C MET A 1 8.17 9.70 -2.33
N ASN A 2 9.42 9.90 -2.77
CA ASN A 2 10.36 8.79 -3.02
C ASN A 2 11.11 8.24 -1.78
N GLU A 3 11.11 8.94 -0.64
CA GLU A 3 11.89 8.53 0.55
C GLU A 3 11.22 7.44 1.39
N LEU A 4 9.91 7.23 1.22
CA LEU A 4 9.13 6.27 2.01
C LEU A 4 9.07 4.86 1.38
N TYR A 5 9.39 4.74 0.10
CA TYR A 5 9.35 3.46 -0.64
C TYR A 5 10.26 2.36 -0.05
N PRO A 6 11.53 2.62 0.35
CA PRO A 6 12.37 1.59 0.93
C PRO A 6 12.03 1.28 2.40
N LEU A 7 11.19 2.10 3.04
CA LEU A 7 10.87 1.91 4.45
C LEU A 7 9.90 0.74 4.63
N ARG A 8 10.12 0.01 5.73
CA ARG A 8 9.20 -0.99 6.25
C ARG A 8 8.89 -0.66 7.70
N GLY A 9 7.66 -0.95 8.12
CA GLY A 9 7.29 -0.84 9.54
C GLY A 9 8.03 -1.88 10.40
N ASN A 10 8.26 -1.55 11.68
CA ASN A 10 8.83 -2.51 12.64
C ASN A 10 7.79 -3.53 13.12
N THR A 11 6.50 -3.21 13.01
CA THR A 11 5.38 -4.13 13.26
C THR A 11 4.53 -4.30 12.00
N LEU A 12 3.70 -5.34 11.99
CA LEU A 12 2.74 -5.58 10.91
C LEU A 12 1.80 -4.39 10.72
N GLU A 13 1.31 -3.81 11.81
CA GLU A 13 0.42 -2.65 11.78
C GLU A 13 1.14 -1.41 11.25
N GLN A 14 2.41 -1.22 11.61
CA GLN A 14 3.20 -0.11 11.09
C GLN A 14 3.47 -0.26 9.59
N ASP A 15 3.78 -1.47 9.12
CA ASP A 15 4.04 -1.73 7.71
C ASP A 15 2.75 -1.59 6.89
N ALA A 16 1.62 -2.06 7.42
CA ALA A 16 0.29 -1.88 6.84
C ALA A 16 -0.13 -0.40 6.77
N SER A 17 0.12 0.37 7.83
CA SER A 17 -0.14 1.82 7.84
C SER A 17 0.71 2.57 6.82
N LEU A 18 1.97 2.17 6.65
CA LEU A 18 2.87 2.72 5.64
C LEU A 18 2.39 2.38 4.22
N CYS A 19 2.02 1.12 3.97
CA CYS A 19 1.42 0.71 2.70
C CYS A 19 0.16 1.50 2.35
N LEU A 20 -0.75 1.65 3.32
CA LEU A 20 -1.99 2.41 3.15
C LEU A 20 -1.69 3.86 2.75
N ALA A 21 -0.81 4.54 3.48
CA ALA A 21 -0.44 5.92 3.19
C ALA A 21 0.22 6.07 1.81
N LEU A 22 1.08 5.12 1.43
CA LEU A 22 1.74 5.11 0.13
C LEU A 22 0.74 4.92 -1.02
N LEU A 23 -0.16 3.93 -0.92
CA LEU A 23 -1.19 3.68 -1.93
C LEU A 23 -2.12 4.89 -2.09
N LEU A 24 -2.61 5.46 -0.99
CA LEU A 24 -3.41 6.70 -1.04
C LEU A 24 -2.63 7.87 -1.66
N GLY A 25 -1.32 7.94 -1.46
CA GLY A 25 -0.46 8.92 -2.13
C GLY A 25 -0.37 8.71 -3.65
N TYR A 26 -0.44 7.46 -4.12
CA TYR A 26 -0.45 7.15 -5.55
C TYR A 26 -1.81 7.42 -6.21
N SER A 27 -2.94 7.22 -5.52
CA SER A 27 -4.28 7.46 -6.11
C SER A 27 -4.50 8.92 -6.50
N VAL A 28 -3.89 9.86 -5.78
CA VAL A 28 -3.97 11.30 -6.06
C VAL A 28 -2.85 11.81 -6.99
N SER A 29 -1.86 10.98 -7.29
CA SER A 29 -0.71 11.37 -8.12
C SER A 29 -1.01 11.13 -9.60
N MET A 30 -1.46 12.19 -10.30
CA MET A 30 -1.90 12.14 -11.71
C MET A 30 -0.79 11.80 -12.73
N TYR A 31 0.48 11.72 -12.32
CA TYR A 31 1.65 11.51 -13.19
C TYR A 31 2.65 10.50 -12.60
N ALA A 32 2.19 9.32 -12.22
CA ALA A 32 3.08 8.17 -12.06
C ALA A 32 3.44 7.67 -13.47
N GLY A 33 4.64 7.97 -13.97
CA GLY A 33 5.17 7.26 -15.13
C GLY A 33 5.38 5.76 -14.81
N TRP A 34 5.86 4.99 -15.76
CA TRP A 34 6.29 3.59 -15.61
C TRP A 34 7.02 3.23 -14.29
N GLU A 35 7.90 4.09 -13.78
CA GLU A 35 8.57 3.88 -12.49
C GLU A 35 7.61 3.98 -11.29
N GLY A 36 6.63 4.88 -11.36
CA GLY A 36 5.58 5.02 -10.35
C GLY A 36 4.60 3.85 -10.35
N ASP A 37 4.29 3.31 -11.53
CA ASP A 37 3.48 2.09 -11.64
C ASP A 37 4.19 0.89 -11.01
N LEU A 38 5.48 0.68 -11.32
CA LEU A 38 6.28 -0.40 -10.71
C LEU A 38 6.34 -0.29 -9.19
N LYS A 39 6.53 0.92 -8.66
CA LYS A 39 6.55 1.16 -7.20
C LYS A 39 5.19 0.88 -6.58
N ARG A 40 4.11 1.35 -7.21
CA ARG A 40 2.73 1.09 -6.77
C ARG A 40 2.44 -0.40 -6.74
N ASP A 41 2.76 -1.14 -7.81
CA ASP A 41 2.59 -2.59 -7.87
C ASP A 41 3.37 -3.33 -6.79
N ASN A 42 4.60 -2.89 -6.48
CA ASN A 42 5.38 -3.46 -5.38
C ASN A 42 4.71 -3.22 -4.02
N ILE A 43 4.19 -2.02 -3.78
CA ILE A 43 3.46 -1.69 -2.56
C ILE A 43 2.16 -2.48 -2.47
N LEU A 44 1.45 -2.67 -3.59
CA LEU A 44 0.23 -3.46 -3.66
C LEU A 44 0.52 -4.93 -3.30
N SER A 45 1.55 -5.53 -3.90
CA SER A 45 2.00 -6.89 -3.56
C SER A 45 2.28 -7.03 -2.06
N ARG A 46 3.06 -6.10 -1.49
CA ARG A 46 3.36 -6.07 -0.05
C ARG A 46 2.10 -5.95 0.81
N SER A 47 1.14 -5.15 0.37
CA SER A 47 -0.13 -4.94 1.07
C SER A 47 -0.98 -6.22 1.09
N LEU A 48 -1.01 -6.97 -0.01
CA LEU A 48 -1.71 -8.26 -0.09
C LEU A 48 -1.08 -9.30 0.86
N GLU A 49 0.25 -9.39 0.92
CA GLU A 49 0.95 -10.27 1.89
C GLU A 49 0.61 -9.90 3.34
N LEU A 50 0.58 -8.59 3.66
CA LEU A 50 0.20 -8.10 4.98
C LEU A 50 -1.25 -8.41 5.34
N LEU A 51 -2.18 -8.37 4.39
CA LEU A 51 -3.60 -8.68 4.61
C LEU A 51 -3.82 -10.16 5.02
N GLU A 52 -2.95 -11.07 4.59
CA GLU A 52 -3.03 -12.48 4.99
C GLU A 52 -2.67 -12.69 6.47
N ILE A 53 -1.74 -11.89 7.00
CA ILE A 53 -1.20 -12.05 8.35
C ILE A 53 -1.70 -11.03 9.37
N LEU A 54 -2.26 -9.89 8.94
CA LEU A 54 -2.81 -8.88 9.85
C LEU A 54 -4.01 -9.43 10.64
N PRO A 55 -4.09 -9.20 11.96
CA PRO A 55 -5.29 -9.47 12.71
C PRO A 55 -6.47 -8.58 12.25
N PRO A 56 -7.73 -9.02 12.45
CA PRO A 56 -8.91 -8.19 12.19
C PRO A 56 -8.81 -6.85 12.92
N SER A 57 -8.84 -5.74 12.17
CA SER A 57 -8.70 -4.39 12.69
C SER A 57 -9.20 -3.38 11.63
N PRO A 58 -9.60 -2.16 12.02
CA PRO A 58 -9.99 -1.12 11.06
C PRO A 58 -8.91 -0.85 10.01
N LEU A 59 -7.64 -0.90 10.43
CA LEU A 59 -6.50 -0.76 9.52
C LEU A 59 -6.49 -1.84 8.43
N LYS A 60 -6.86 -3.08 8.76
CA LYS A 60 -6.97 -4.18 7.79
C LYS A 60 -8.09 -3.91 6.79
N ASP A 61 -9.24 -3.43 7.25
CA ASP A 61 -10.38 -3.08 6.41
C ASP A 61 -10.08 -1.90 5.47
N ASP A 62 -9.40 -0.87 5.97
CA ASP A 62 -8.97 0.29 5.18
C ASP A 62 -7.96 -0.13 4.11
N LEU A 63 -6.93 -0.92 4.49
CA LEU A 63 -5.93 -1.42 3.56
C LEU A 63 -6.56 -2.31 2.48
N LEU A 64 -7.50 -3.18 2.85
CA LEU A 64 -8.23 -4.04 1.91
C LEU A 64 -9.06 -3.21 0.93
N THR A 65 -9.72 -2.16 1.41
CA THR A 65 -10.54 -1.27 0.58
C THR A 65 -9.69 -0.61 -0.50
N VAL A 66 -8.56 -0.01 -0.11
CA VAL A 66 -7.64 0.63 -1.06
C VAL A 66 -7.04 -0.39 -2.03
N CYS A 67 -6.63 -1.57 -1.58
CA CYS A 67 -6.09 -2.60 -2.48
C CYS A 67 -7.09 -3.01 -3.58
N LYS A 68 -8.38 -3.08 -3.25
CA LYS A 68 -9.44 -3.43 -4.23
C LYS A 68 -9.61 -2.38 -5.33
N GLU A 69 -9.31 -1.11 -5.06
CA GLU A 69 -9.37 -0.04 -6.06
C GLU A 69 -8.29 -0.23 -7.14
N TYR A 70 -7.14 -0.79 -6.77
CA TYR A 70 -6.03 -1.05 -7.70
C TYR A 70 -6.13 -2.37 -8.45
N VAL A 71 -6.82 -3.38 -7.90
CA VAL A 71 -6.98 -4.70 -8.54
C VAL A 71 -8.15 -4.74 -9.53
N ASN A 72 -9.13 -3.83 -9.41
CA ASN A 72 -10.28 -3.73 -10.33
C ASN A 72 -10.08 -2.70 -11.48
N VAL A 73 -8.87 -2.18 -11.66
CA VAL A 73 -8.45 -1.35 -12.81
C VAL A 73 -7.73 -2.21 -13.83
#